data_AF-A0A0L8G8P8-F1
#
_entry.id   AF-A0A0L8G8P8-F1
#
_cell.length_a   1.000
_cell.length_b   1.000
_cell.length_c   1.000
_cell.angle_alpha   90.00
_cell.angle_beta   90.00
_cell.angle_gamma   90.00
#
_symmetry.space_group_name_H-M   'P 1'
#
loop_
_entity.id
_entity.type
_entity.pdbx_description
1 polymer ?
#
loop_
_entity_poly.entity_id
_entity_poly.type
_entity_poly.pdbx_seq_one_letter_code
_entity_poly.pdbx_strand_id
1 'polypeptide(L)' 'LSDCARHKFAYGKTGLIGKLFRCEPNGNYNKIQCTGSACYCVDEVGKQVGKSVHITQSESMNC' A
#
# COMPACT_ATOMS: atom_id res chain seq x y z
N LEU A 1 2.78 16.14 0.77
CA LEU A 1 2.89 15.03 1.74
C LEU A 1 3.70 13.94 1.07
N SER A 2 4.59 13.25 1.79
CA SER A 2 5.41 12.14 1.30
C SER A 2 5.25 10.92 2.23
N ASP A 3 4.02 10.76 2.72
CA ASP A 3 3.71 9.88 3.85
C ASP A 3 3.95 8.41 3.53
N CYS A 4 3.75 7.98 2.28
CA CYS A 4 4.07 6.61 1.89
C CYS A 4 5.56 6.32 2.03
N ALA A 5 6.44 7.22 1.57
CA ALA A 5 7.89 7.04 1.68
C ALA A 5 8.34 7.02 3.16
N ARG A 6 7.78 7.89 3.99
CA ARG A 6 8.05 7.93 5.43
C ARG A 6 7.60 6.63 6.12
N HIS A 7 6.39 6.16 5.84
CA HIS A 7 5.90 4.91 6.43
C HIS A 7 6.65 3.69 5.93
N LYS A 8 7.04 3.65 4.65
CA LYS A 8 7.91 2.60 4.10
C LYS A 8 9.24 2.52 4.86
N PHE A 9 9.87 3.67 5.12
CA PHE A 9 11.11 3.73 5.88
C PHE A 9 10.93 3.28 7.34
N ALA A 10 9.90 3.79 8.02
CA ALA A 10 9.60 3.43 9.41
C ALA A 10 9.31 1.93 9.55
N TYR A 11 8.52 1.35 8.64
CA TYR A 11 8.22 -0.08 8.63
C TYR A 11 9.47 -0.91 8.31
N GLY A 12 10.31 -0.48 7.37
CA GLY A 12 11.57 -1.16 7.05
C GLY A 12 12.51 -1.31 8.26
N LYS A 13 12.50 -0.35 9.19
CA LYS A 13 13.27 -0.43 10.44
C LYS A 13 12.79 -1.51 11.41
N THR A 14 11.56 -2.01 11.25
CA THR A 14 11.02 -3.06 12.12
C THR A 14 11.55 -4.45 11.79
N GLY A 15 12.13 -4.64 10.60
CA GLY A 15 12.55 -5.95 10.10
C GLY A 15 11.38 -6.88 9.70
N LEU A 16 10.13 -6.43 9.81
CA LEU A 16 8.96 -7.21 9.43
C LEU A 16 8.84 -7.29 7.90
N ILE A 17 8.65 -8.50 7.37
CA ILE A 17 8.48 -8.74 5.93
C ILE A 17 7.04 -9.21 5.72
N GLY A 18 6.23 -8.38 5.06
CA GLY A 18 4.80 -8.68 4.90
C GLY A 18 3.97 -7.51 4.43
N LYS A 19 4.43 -6.26 4.59
CA LYS A 19 3.75 -5.09 4.04
C LYS A 19 4.50 -4.53 2.84
N LEU A 20 3.82 -4.42 1.71
CA LEU A 20 4.36 -3.81 0.50
C LEU A 20 3.81 -2.40 0.36
N PHE A 21 4.67 -1.40 0.58
CA PHE A 21 4.35 0.00 0.35
C PHE A 21 4.55 0.35 -1.12
N ARG A 22 3.44 0.53 -1.85
CA ARG A 22 3.44 1.05 -3.21
C ARG A 22 3.32 2.57 -3.15
N CYS A 23 4.40 3.29 -3.42
CA CYS A 23 4.39 4.74 -3.43
C CYS A 23 4.46 5.27 -4.86
N GLU A 24 3.77 6.37 -5.13
CA GLU A 24 3.94 7.13 -6.37
C GLU A 24 5.25 7.92 -6.37
N PRO A 25 5.75 8.39 -7.54
CA PRO A 25 6.99 9.16 -7.63
C PRO A 25 7.00 10.45 -6.79
N ASN A 26 5.83 11.03 -6.54
CA ASN A 26 5.65 12.22 -5.69
C ASN A 26 5.75 11.91 -4.18
N GLY A 27 5.87 10.64 -3.78
CA GLY A 27 5.94 10.19 -2.39
C GLY A 27 4.60 9.88 -1.73
N ASN A 28 3.48 10.04 -2.43
CA ASN A 28 2.14 9.67 -1.98
C ASN A 28 1.90 8.16 -2.08
N TYR A 29 0.81 7.70 -1.48
CA TYR A 29 0.36 6.32 -1.64
C TYR A 29 -0.19 6.09 -3.05
N ASN A 30 0.23 5.00 -3.67
CA ASN A 30 -0.54 4.44 -4.76
C ASN A 30 -1.89 3.96 -4.20
N LYS A 31 -2.97 4.15 -4.96
CA LYS A 31 -4.31 3.77 -4.52
C LYS A 31 -4.47 2.30 -4.18
N ILE A 32 -3.60 1.42 -4.67
CA ILE A 32 -3.59 -0.01 -4.32
C ILE A 32 -2.40 -0.28 -3.39
N GLN A 33 -2.67 -0.84 -2.21
CA GLN A 33 -1.64 -1.35 -1.29
C GLN A 33 -1.82 -2.84 -1.09
N CYS A 34 -0.73 -3.53 -0.74
CA CYS A 34 -0.76 -4.97 -0.49
C CYS A 34 -0.07 -5.34 0.82
N THR A 35 -0.63 -6.31 1.53
CA THR A 35 -0.06 -6.90 2.75
C THR A 35 -0.21 -8.41 2.65
N GLY A 36 0.90 -9.13 2.64
CA GLY A 36 0.96 -10.55 2.31
C GLY A 36 0.44 -10.79 0.89
N SER A 37 -0.53 -11.70 0.77
CA SER A 37 -1.22 -12.02 -0.49
C SER A 37 -2.51 -11.22 -0.72
N ALA A 38 -2.83 -10.26 0.16
CA ALA A 38 -4.03 -9.45 0.07
C ALA A 38 -3.71 -8.03 -0.40
N CYS A 39 -4.47 -7.51 -1.37
CA CYS A 39 -4.39 -6.13 -1.84
C CYS A 39 -5.73 -5.41 -1.64
N TYR A 40 -5.70 -4.11 -1.40
CA TYR A 40 -6.86 -3.28 -1.08
C TYR A 40 -6.67 -1.86 -1.58
N CYS A 41 -7.78 -1.14 -1.81
CA CYS A 41 -7.70 0.29 -2.10
C CYS A 41 -7.31 1.06 -0.84
N VAL A 42 -6.66 2.21 -1.00
CA VAL A 42 -6.36 3.15 0.10
C VAL A 42 -6.72 4.58 -0.26
N ASP A 43 -6.95 5.39 0.77
CA ASP A 43 -7.05 6.85 0.64
C ASP A 43 -5.67 7.53 0.58
N GLU A 44 -5.64 8.86 0.55
CA GLU A 44 -4.42 9.67 0.43
C GLU A 44 -3.43 9.49 1.60
N VAL A 45 -3.90 9.01 2.76
CA VAL A 45 -3.06 8.75 3.94
C VAL A 45 -2.67 7.28 4.08
N GLY A 46 -3.09 6.43 3.13
CA GLY A 46 -2.76 5.00 3.08
C GLY A 46 -3.66 4.13 3.96
N LYS A 47 -4.82 4.64 4.37
CA LYS A 47 -5.82 3.86 5.11
C LYS A 47 -6.64 3.03 4.13
N GLN A 48 -6.84 1.76 4.46
CA GLN A 48 -7.65 0.86 3.65
C GLN A 48 -9.08 1.39 3.46
N VAL A 49 -9.52 1.39 2.20
CA VAL A 49 -10.90 1.62 1.77
C VAL A 49 -11.35 0.47 0.89
N GLY A 50 -12.61 0.03 1.04
CA GLY A 50 -13.15 -1.11 0.30
C GLY A 50 -12.63 -2.48 0.76
N LYS A 51 -12.88 -3.50 -0.08
CA LYS A 51 -12.57 -4.90 0.23
C LYS A 51 -11.16 -5.29 -0.24
N SER A 52 -10.59 -6.28 0.44
CA SER A 52 -9.34 -6.89 0.01
C SER A 52 -9.59 -7.98 -1.03
N VAL A 53 -8.70 -8.08 -2.01
CA VAL A 53 -8.65 -9.14 -3.02
C VAL A 53 -7.31 -9.87 -2.94
N HIS A 54 -7.20 -11.03 -3.59
CA HIS A 54 -5.92 -11.72 -3.74
C HIS A 54 -4.98 -10.92 -4.66
N ILE A 55 -3.67 -10.95 -4.40
CA ILE A 55 -2.65 -10.17 -5.12
C ILE A 55 -2.69 -10.38 -6.65
N THR A 56 -3.09 -11.57 -7.10
CA THR A 56 -3.26 -11.89 -8.53
C THR A 56 -4.38 -11.09 -9.22
N GLN A 57 -5.27 -10.46 -8.46
CA GLN A 57 -6.37 -9.63 -8.96
C GLN A 57 -6.13 -8.13 -8.74
N SER A 58 -4.96 -7.75 -8.23
CA SER A 58 -4.66 -6.36 -7.86
C SER A 58 -4.74 -5.39 -9.05
N GLU A 59 -4.35 -5.82 -10.25
CA GLU A 59 -4.42 -4.99 -11.47
C GLU A 59 -5.84 -4.76 -11.98
N SER A 60 -6.81 -5.59 -11.56
CA SER A 60 -8.21 -5.47 -11.93
C SER A 60 -9.03 -4.63 -10.95
N MET A 61 -8.40 -4.10 -9.89
CA MET A 61 -9.08 -3.25 -8.92
C MET A 61 -9.32 -1.86 -9.49
N ASN A 62 -10.57 -1.39 -9.41
CA ASN A 62 -10.90 -0.01 -9.70
C ASN A 62 -10.85 0.82 -8.41
N CYS A 63 -9.65 1.33 -8.12
CA CYS A 63 -9.36 2.35 -7.12
C CYS A 63 -9.05 3.67 -7.87
#